data_AF-A0A2R6T6B9-F1
#
_entry.id   AF-A0A2R6T6B9-F1
#
_cell.length_a   1.000
_cell.length_b   1.000
_cell.length_c   1.000
_cell.angle_alpha   90.00
_cell.angle_beta   90.00
_cell.angle_gamma   90.00
#
_symmetry.space_group_name_H-M   'P 1'
#
loop_
_entity.id
_entity.type
_entity.pdbx_description
1 polymer ?
#
loop_
_entity_poly.entity_id
_entity_poly.type
_entity_poly.pdbx_seq_one_letter_code
_entity_poly.pdbx_strand_id
1 'polypeptide(L)'
;MSFKEEIRNVKGIGKSTAESILDEFSSWDKINESELEEVTKIKGVGEKTAKSIIKKAREYAEEVEEESKEFTSRILNYKGGASSQKNNQVILEVEASQPSQLIGQRVKFKTSSGKIIKGNIISTHGNKNKLLARFERSLPGQALGTEVVIR
;
A
#
# COMPACT_ATOMS: atom_id res chain seq x y z
N MET A 1 11.27 -8.32 -0.54
CA MET A 1 12.54 -8.96 -0.11
C MET A 1 12.17 -10.12 0.82
N SER A 2 13.03 -11.13 0.98
CA SER A 2 12.72 -12.24 1.89
C SER A 2 13.06 -11.85 3.33
N PHE A 3 12.16 -12.13 4.29
CA PHE A 3 12.37 -11.92 5.73
C PHE A 3 13.75 -12.43 6.22
N LYS A 4 14.19 -13.56 5.67
CA LYS A 4 15.50 -14.17 5.93
C LYS A 4 16.70 -13.29 5.55
N GLU A 5 16.60 -12.53 4.47
CA GLU A 5 17.66 -11.63 4.01
C GLU A 5 17.73 -10.38 4.90
N GLU A 6 16.59 -9.90 5.38
CA GLU A 6 16.49 -8.68 6.17
C GLU A 6 17.07 -8.84 7.58
N ILE A 7 16.79 -9.97 8.26
CA ILE A 7 17.36 -10.28 9.58
C ILE A 7 18.89 -10.41 9.52
N ARG A 8 19.42 -11.06 8.47
CA ARG A 8 20.86 -11.22 8.27
C ARG A 8 21.58 -9.89 8.02
N ASN A 9 20.86 -8.88 7.52
CA ASN A 9 21.37 -7.54 7.25
C ASN A 9 21.19 -6.58 8.45
N VAL A 10 20.70 -7.04 9.60
CA VAL A 10 20.67 -6.23 10.82
C VAL A 10 22.07 -6.15 11.43
N LYS A 11 22.54 -4.91 11.66
CA LYS A 11 23.85 -4.63 12.23
C LYS A 11 23.99 -5.30 13.61
N GLY A 12 25.02 -6.13 13.77
CA GLY A 12 25.35 -6.78 15.04
C GLY A 12 24.69 -8.16 15.26
N ILE A 13 24.01 -8.73 14.26
CA ILE A 13 23.48 -10.10 14.31
C ILE A 13 24.40 -11.06 13.55
N GLY A 14 24.84 -12.14 14.21
CA GLY A 14 25.59 -13.23 13.58
C GLY A 14 24.68 -14.27 12.92
N LYS A 15 25.24 -15.15 12.07
CA LYS A 15 24.48 -16.17 11.34
C LYS A 15 23.66 -17.09 12.26
N SER A 16 24.25 -17.51 13.38
CA SER A 16 23.61 -18.38 14.38
C SER A 16 22.46 -17.69 15.11
N THR A 17 22.64 -16.43 15.50
CA THR A 17 21.58 -15.64 16.15
C THR A 17 20.44 -15.35 15.18
N ALA A 18 20.74 -15.08 13.91
CA ALA A 18 19.74 -14.87 12.86
C ALA A 18 18.89 -16.13 12.62
N GLU A 19 19.50 -17.32 12.68
CA GLU A 19 18.78 -18.59 12.53
C GLU A 19 17.84 -18.85 13.71
N SER A 20 18.27 -18.59 14.95
CA SER A 20 17.37 -18.66 16.11
C SER A 20 16.17 -17.73 16.02
N ILE A 21 16.35 -16.52 15.46
CA ILE A 21 15.26 -15.56 15.27
C ILE A 21 14.28 -16.03 14.18
N LEU A 22 14.80 -16.63 13.10
CA LEU A 22 13.99 -17.15 12.00
C LEU A 22 13.19 -18.40 12.36
N ASP A 23 13.73 -19.23 13.25
CA ASP A 23 13.03 -20.41 13.78
C ASP A 23 11.90 -20.02 14.74
N GLU A 24 12.12 -19.00 15.57
CA GLU A 24 11.15 -18.53 16.57
C GLU A 24 10.06 -17.64 15.94
N PHE A 25 10.43 -16.75 15.01
CA PHE A 25 9.54 -15.78 14.39
C PHE A 25 9.50 -15.95 12.87
N SER A 26 8.29 -16.15 12.33
CA SER A 26 8.08 -16.33 10.89
C SER A 26 7.99 -15.01 10.10
N SER A 27 7.76 -13.87 10.77
CA SER A 27 7.59 -12.54 10.15
C SER A 27 7.94 -11.39 11.11
N TRP A 28 8.15 -10.19 10.55
CA TRP A 28 8.36 -8.96 11.31
C TRP A 28 7.15 -8.55 12.15
N ASP A 29 5.93 -8.89 11.72
CA ASP A 29 4.69 -8.58 12.46
C ASP A 29 4.66 -9.23 13.84
N LYS A 30 5.08 -10.50 13.93
CA LYS A 30 5.14 -11.22 15.21
C LYS A 30 6.21 -10.64 16.15
N ILE A 31 7.30 -10.09 15.60
CA ILE A 31 8.34 -9.42 16.38
C ILE A 31 7.83 -8.08 16.93
N ASN A 32 6.92 -7.41 16.20
CA ASN A 32 6.32 -6.15 16.63
C ASN A 32 5.29 -6.35 17.75
N GLU A 33 4.58 -7.49 17.76
CA GLU A 33 3.64 -7.85 18.82
C GLU A 33 4.34 -8.35 20.11
N SER A 34 5.57 -8.86 20.00
CA SER A 34 6.36 -9.34 21.14
C SER A 34 6.95 -8.20 21.98
N GLU A 35 6.82 -8.31 23.30
CA GLU A 35 7.48 -7.39 24.23
C GLU A 35 9.00 -7.62 24.27
N LEU A 36 9.74 -6.60 24.69
CA LEU A 36 11.21 -6.54 24.72
C LEU A 36 11.85 -7.73 25.49
N GLU A 37 11.10 -8.33 26.40
CA GLU A 37 11.46 -9.50 27.20
C GLU A 37 11.43 -10.83 26.43
N GLU A 38 10.63 -10.96 25.38
CA GLU A 38 10.57 -12.18 24.57
C GLU A 38 11.75 -12.23 23.59
N VAL A 39 12.07 -11.08 22.99
CA VAL A 39 13.18 -10.93 22.03
C VAL A 39 14.54 -11.10 22.72
N THR A 40 14.63 -10.73 23.99
CA THR A 40 15.87 -10.88 24.79
C THR A 40 16.08 -12.30 25.33
N LYS A 41 15.04 -13.12 25.43
CA LYS A 41 15.17 -14.56 25.77
C LYS A 41 15.83 -15.37 24.64
N ILE A 42 15.88 -14.83 23.42
CA ILE A 42 16.53 -15.48 22.28
C ILE A 42 18.04 -15.56 22.54
N LYS A 43 18.58 -16.77 22.43
CA LYS A 43 20.01 -17.06 22.64
C LYS A 43 20.88 -16.18 21.73
N GLY A 44 21.65 -15.28 22.35
CA GLY A 44 22.61 -14.43 21.65
C GLY A 44 22.07 -13.07 21.17
N VAL A 45 20.86 -12.67 21.59
CA VAL A 45 20.32 -11.32 21.36
C VAL A 45 20.50 -10.47 22.61
N GLY A 46 21.33 -9.42 22.53
CA GLY A 46 21.47 -8.43 23.61
C GLY A 46 20.47 -7.28 23.50
N GLU A 47 20.23 -6.55 24.60
CA GLU A 47 19.27 -5.44 24.67
C GLU A 47 19.43 -4.38 23.57
N LYS A 48 20.68 -4.06 23.19
CA LYS A 48 20.98 -3.08 22.12
C LYS A 48 20.57 -3.58 20.74
N THR A 49 20.74 -4.88 20.51
CA THR A 49 20.34 -5.56 19.28
C THR A 49 18.83 -5.67 19.23
N ALA A 50 18.18 -6.06 20.34
CA ALA A 50 16.72 -6.09 20.46
C ALA A 50 16.07 -4.74 20.12
N LYS A 51 16.61 -3.63 20.67
CA LYS A 51 16.15 -2.26 20.33
C LYS A 51 16.30 -1.91 18.86
N SER A 52 17.37 -2.37 18.22
CA SER A 52 17.62 -2.13 16.78
C SER A 52 16.70 -2.96 15.89
N ILE A 53 16.37 -4.19 16.31
CA ILE A 53 15.41 -5.09 15.66
C ILE A 53 14.02 -4.50 15.74
N ILE A 54 13.55 -4.10 16.93
CA ILE A 54 12.22 -3.50 17.13
C ILE A 54 12.09 -2.20 16.33
N LYS A 55 13.14 -1.36 16.31
CA LYS A 55 13.13 -0.14 15.50
C LYS A 55 12.95 -0.43 14.01
N LYS A 56 13.68 -1.42 13.47
CA LYS A 56 13.54 -1.85 12.07
C LYS A 56 12.18 -2.51 11.81
N ALA A 57 11.68 -3.31 12.74
CA ALA A 57 10.36 -3.93 12.64
C ALA A 57 9.26 -2.86 12.56
N ARG A 58 9.37 -1.79 13.35
CA ARG A 58 8.45 -0.66 13.34
C ARG A 58 8.55 0.16 12.05
N GLU A 59 9.76 0.45 11.58
CA GLU A 59 9.99 1.13 10.29
C GLU A 59 9.42 0.32 9.13
N TYR A 60 9.59 -1.01 9.14
CA TYR A 60 8.99 -1.92 8.17
C TYR A 60 7.46 -1.97 8.30
N ALA A 61 6.92 -2.02 9.52
CA ALA A 61 5.48 -1.98 9.75
C ALA A 61 4.86 -0.67 9.27
N GLU A 62 5.55 0.47 9.44
CA GLU A 62 5.13 1.79 8.98
C GLU A 62 5.15 1.89 7.44
N GLU A 63 6.17 1.31 6.78
CA GLU A 63 6.20 1.15 5.32
C GLU A 63 5.08 0.23 4.80
N VAL A 64 4.78 -0.86 5.51
CA VAL A 64 3.72 -1.82 5.16
C VAL A 64 2.31 -1.23 5.38
N GLU A 65 2.10 -0.39 6.41
CA GLU A 65 0.85 0.35 6.63
C GLU A 65 0.57 1.41 5.55
N GLU A 66 1.61 2.07 5.01
CA GLU A 66 1.48 2.98 3.86
C GLU A 66 1.16 2.26 2.54
N GLU A 67 1.59 1.00 2.39
CA GLU A 67 1.27 0.19 1.20
C GLU A 67 -0.13 -0.43 1.26
N SER A 68 -0.69 -0.65 2.45
CA SER A 68 -1.87 -1.51 2.66
C SER A 68 -3.21 -0.78 2.74
N LYS A 69 -3.26 0.55 2.67
CA LYS A 69 -4.52 1.28 2.43
C LYS A 69 -4.85 1.33 0.94
N GLU A 70 -4.94 0.16 0.30
CA GLU A 70 -5.48 0.04 -1.04
C GLU A 70 -7.01 0.13 -0.98
N PHE A 71 -7.57 1.19 -1.54
CA PHE A 71 -9.02 1.32 -1.68
C PHE A 71 -9.42 0.96 -3.10
N THR A 72 -10.35 0.02 -3.23
CA THR A 72 -10.97 -0.30 -4.52
C THR A 72 -12.09 0.69 -4.83
N SER A 73 -12.14 1.14 -6.08
CA SER A 73 -13.18 2.06 -6.57
C SER A 73 -13.62 1.70 -7.97
N ARG A 74 -14.91 1.90 -8.28
CA ARG A 74 -15.48 1.55 -9.58
C ARG A 74 -15.43 2.73 -10.55
N ILE A 75 -15.02 2.49 -11.79
CA ILE A 75 -15.08 3.47 -12.88
C ILE A 75 -16.52 3.54 -13.40
N LEU A 76 -17.16 4.71 -13.28
CA LEU A 76 -18.52 4.92 -13.79
C LEU A 76 -18.52 5.37 -15.25
N ASN A 77 -17.93 6.54 -15.51
CA ASN A 77 -17.95 7.15 -16.83
C ASN A 77 -16.76 8.10 -17.00
N TYR A 78 -16.49 8.50 -18.24
CA TYR A 78 -15.60 9.61 -18.53
C TYR A 78 -16.25 10.94 -18.18
N LYS A 79 -15.43 11.93 -17.84
CA LYS A 79 -15.92 13.30 -17.67
C LYS A 79 -16.24 13.88 -19.05
N GLY A 80 -17.47 14.30 -19.25
CA GLY A 80 -17.92 14.87 -20.51
C GLY A 80 -19.18 15.71 -20.37
N GLY A 81 -19.50 16.46 -21.42
CA GLY A 81 -20.80 17.08 -21.64
C GLY A 81 -21.58 16.33 -22.72
N ALA A 82 -22.70 16.89 -23.19
CA ALA A 82 -23.60 16.22 -24.14
C ALA A 82 -22.92 15.74 -25.44
N SER A 83 -21.90 16.44 -25.93
CA SER A 83 -21.19 16.12 -27.18
C SER A 83 -19.67 16.09 -27.05
N SER A 84 -19.13 16.23 -25.84
CA SER A 84 -17.69 16.29 -25.59
C SER A 84 -17.30 15.33 -24.49
N GLN A 85 -16.24 14.56 -24.71
CA GLN A 85 -15.74 13.60 -23.73
C GLN A 85 -14.24 13.80 -23.51
N LYS A 86 -13.81 13.82 -22.25
CA LYS A 86 -12.41 13.86 -21.85
C LYS A 86 -11.96 12.47 -21.43
N ASN A 87 -11.33 11.74 -22.35
CA ASN A 87 -10.97 10.33 -22.16
C ASN A 87 -9.85 10.10 -21.11
N ASN A 88 -9.19 11.17 -20.65
CA ASN A 88 -8.19 11.11 -19.58
C ASN A 88 -8.76 11.45 -18.20
N GLN A 89 -10.03 11.85 -18.11
CA GLN A 89 -10.70 12.19 -16.86
C GLN A 89 -11.88 11.25 -16.65
N VAL A 90 -11.93 10.57 -15.52
CA VAL A 90 -13.00 9.61 -15.20
C VAL A 90 -13.62 9.91 -13.86
N ILE A 91 -14.89 9.56 -13.78
CA ILE A 91 -15.71 9.62 -12.57
C ILE A 91 -15.59 8.26 -11.91
N LEU A 92 -15.10 8.26 -10.68
CA LEU A 92 -14.92 7.12 -9.82
C LEU A 92 -16.01 7.11 -8.74
N GLU A 93 -16.55 5.95 -8.44
CA GLU A 93 -17.46 5.73 -7.31
C GLU A 93 -16.70 5.04 -6.19
N VAL A 94 -16.75 5.62 -4.99
CA VAL A 94 -16.01 5.15 -3.81
C VAL A 94 -16.97 4.97 -2.65
N GLU A 95 -16.91 3.83 -1.98
CA GLU A 95 -17.69 3.58 -0.76
C GLU A 95 -17.01 4.21 0.48
N ALA A 96 -16.71 5.50 0.43
CA ALA A 96 -16.09 6.24 1.53
C ALA A 96 -17.05 7.30 2.07
N SER A 97 -17.18 7.38 3.40
CA SER A 97 -17.99 8.41 4.07
C SER A 97 -17.52 9.84 3.75
N GLN A 98 -16.21 10.03 3.56
CA GLN A 98 -15.60 11.33 3.25
C GLN A 98 -14.65 11.23 2.05
N PRO A 99 -15.18 11.25 0.80
CA PRO A 99 -14.35 11.14 -0.40
C PRO A 99 -13.34 12.29 -0.56
N SER A 100 -13.58 13.45 0.07
CA SER A 100 -12.67 14.59 0.07
C SER A 100 -11.28 14.29 0.63
N GLN A 101 -11.16 13.31 1.54
CA GLN A 101 -9.87 12.89 2.10
C GLN A 101 -8.98 12.17 1.09
N LEU A 102 -9.56 11.64 0.01
CA LEU A 102 -8.85 10.92 -1.04
C LEU A 102 -8.34 11.85 -2.15
N ILE A 103 -8.58 13.16 -2.06
CA ILE A 103 -8.07 14.13 -3.03
C ILE A 103 -6.55 14.17 -2.97
N GLY A 104 -5.89 14.11 -4.13
CA GLY A 104 -4.43 14.07 -4.24
C GLY A 104 -3.82 12.66 -4.23
N GLN A 105 -4.59 11.63 -3.83
CA GLN A 105 -4.12 10.25 -3.84
C GLN A 105 -3.91 9.71 -5.26
N ARG A 106 -3.04 8.71 -5.38
CA ARG A 106 -2.69 8.10 -6.66
C ARG A 106 -3.68 7.01 -6.99
N VAL A 107 -3.99 6.89 -8.27
CA VAL A 107 -4.89 5.86 -8.79
C VAL A 107 -4.15 5.03 -9.81
N LYS A 108 -4.30 3.71 -9.72
CA LYS A 108 -3.72 2.75 -10.66
C LYS A 108 -4.86 1.96 -11.29
N PHE A 109 -4.90 1.96 -12.62
CA PHE A 109 -5.75 1.09 -13.41
C PHE A 109 -4.91 0.00 -14.07
N LYS A 110 -5.30 -1.25 -13.92
CA LYS A 110 -4.65 -2.40 -14.58
C LYS A 110 -5.53 -2.88 -15.73
N THR A 111 -4.98 -2.81 -16.94
CA THR A 111 -5.63 -3.37 -18.15
C THR A 111 -5.60 -4.90 -18.13
N SER A 112 -6.48 -5.55 -18.88
CA SER A 112 -6.47 -7.01 -19.08
C SER A 112 -5.14 -7.53 -19.63
N SER A 113 -4.41 -6.72 -20.39
CA SER A 113 -3.06 -7.03 -20.90
C SER A 113 -1.94 -6.84 -19.87
N GLY A 114 -2.26 -6.45 -18.62
CA GLY A 114 -1.28 -6.25 -17.55
C GLY A 114 -0.60 -4.88 -17.54
N LYS A 115 -0.88 -3.98 -18.48
CA LYS A 115 -0.35 -2.61 -18.45
C LYS A 115 -1.02 -1.81 -17.34
N ILE A 116 -0.22 -1.05 -16.60
CA ILE A 116 -0.68 -0.18 -15.51
C ILE A 116 -0.73 1.26 -16.02
N ILE A 117 -1.89 1.91 -15.88
CA ILE A 117 -2.08 3.32 -16.18
C ILE A 117 -2.23 4.06 -14.86
N LYS A 118 -1.35 5.02 -14.63
CA LYS A 118 -1.32 5.83 -13.40
C LYS A 118 -2.15 7.09 -13.59
N GLY A 119 -2.71 7.57 -12.49
CA GLY A 119 -3.46 8.81 -12.40
C GLY A 119 -3.48 9.34 -10.99
N ASN A 120 -4.12 10.48 -10.79
CA ASN A 120 -4.32 11.11 -9.49
C ASN A 120 -5.78 11.58 -9.35
N ILE A 121 -6.26 11.65 -8.12
CA ILE A 121 -7.57 12.21 -7.80
C ILE A 121 -7.46 13.73 -7.73
N ILE A 122 -8.25 14.43 -8.55
CA ILE A 122 -8.22 15.89 -8.64
C ILE A 122 -9.22 16.53 -7.68
N SER A 123 -10.45 16.02 -7.66
CA SER A 123 -11.55 16.64 -6.94
C SER A 123 -12.67 15.64 -6.67
N THR A 124 -13.62 16.02 -5.84
CA THR A 124 -14.92 15.36 -5.77
C THR A 124 -15.76 15.69 -7.01
N HIS A 125 -16.76 14.86 -7.31
CA HIS A 125 -17.65 15.04 -8.45
C HIS A 125 -19.13 15.00 -8.05
N GLY A 126 -19.74 16.17 -7.83
CA GLY A 126 -21.17 16.30 -7.60
C GLY A 126 -21.64 15.61 -6.32
N ASN A 127 -22.28 14.44 -6.47
CA ASN A 127 -22.92 13.68 -5.38
C ASN A 127 -21.91 13.16 -4.34
N LYS A 128 -22.45 12.83 -3.15
CA LYS A 128 -21.73 12.05 -2.14
C LYS A 128 -21.20 10.78 -2.80
N ASN A 129 -19.93 10.45 -2.56
CA ASN A 129 -19.25 9.22 -2.99
C ASN A 129 -18.70 9.18 -4.41
N LYS A 130 -18.62 10.31 -5.12
CA LYS A 130 -17.99 10.37 -6.45
C LYS A 130 -16.74 11.24 -6.47
N LEU A 131 -15.71 10.73 -7.14
CA LEU A 131 -14.43 11.39 -7.34
C LEU A 131 -14.14 11.59 -8.82
N LEU A 132 -13.35 12.61 -9.11
CA LEU A 132 -12.81 12.88 -10.43
C LEU A 132 -11.32 12.54 -10.43
N ALA A 133 -10.94 11.50 -11.16
CA ALA A 133 -9.55 11.14 -11.37
C ALA A 133 -9.07 11.58 -12.77
N ARG A 134 -7.82 12.01 -12.86
CA ARG A 134 -7.13 12.22 -14.14
C ARG A 134 -5.98 11.25 -14.27
N PHE A 135 -5.98 10.52 -15.37
CA PHE A 135 -4.93 9.60 -15.73
C PHE A 135 -3.91 10.26 -16.66
N GLU A 136 -2.67 9.80 -16.58
CA GLU A 136 -1.57 10.25 -17.45
C GLU A 136 -1.84 9.91 -18.92
N ARG A 137 -2.52 8.78 -19.15
CA ARG A 137 -2.98 8.32 -20.47
C ARG A 137 -4.48 8.11 -20.44
N SER A 138 -5.13 8.26 -21.60
CA SER A 138 -6.54 7.96 -21.72
C SER A 138 -6.83 6.49 -21.43
N LEU A 139 -7.90 6.25 -20.69
CA LEU A 139 -8.36 4.88 -20.42
C LEU A 139 -9.13 4.36 -21.65
N PRO A 140 -8.98 3.07 -22.00
CA PRO A 140 -9.77 2.46 -23.06
C PRO A 140 -11.24 2.34 -22.62
N GLY A 141 -12.20 2.41 -23.55
CA GLY A 141 -13.64 2.34 -23.24
C GLY A 141 -14.06 1.08 -22.46
N GLN A 142 -13.31 -0.01 -22.65
CA GLN A 142 -13.47 -1.26 -21.89
C GLN A 142 -13.21 -1.12 -20.38
N ALA A 143 -12.56 -0.03 -19.94
CA ALA A 143 -12.32 0.24 -18.53
C ALA A 143 -13.59 0.69 -17.78
N LEU A 144 -14.65 1.09 -18.49
CA LEU A 144 -15.92 1.46 -17.85
C LEU A 144 -16.52 0.26 -17.11
N GLY A 145 -16.94 0.46 -15.87
CA GLY A 145 -17.52 -0.57 -15.01
C GLY A 145 -16.50 -1.45 -14.29
N THR A 146 -15.20 -1.29 -14.55
CA THR A 146 -14.12 -2.01 -13.88
C THR A 146 -13.61 -1.26 -12.65
N GLU A 147 -12.79 -1.94 -11.84
CA GLU A 147 -12.23 -1.39 -10.60
C GLU A 147 -10.84 -0.77 -10.82
N VAL A 148 -10.54 0.23 -10.00
CA VAL A 148 -9.25 0.87 -9.85
C VAL A 148 -8.80 0.80 -8.40
N VAL A 149 -7.49 0.82 -8.22
CA VAL A 149 -6.88 0.86 -6.89
C VAL A 149 -6.43 2.29 -6.61
N ILE A 150 -6.89 2.84 -5.49
CA ILE A 150 -6.45 4.12 -4.93
C ILE A 150 -5.42 3.81 -3.84
N ARG A 151 -4.28 4.50 -3.90
CA ARG A 151 -3.20 4.46 -2.91
C ARG A 151 -2.86 5.88 -2.48
#